data_AF-A0A226WM46-F1
#
_entry.id   AF-A0A226WM46-F1
#
_cell.length_a   1.000
_cell.length_b   1.000
_cell.length_c   1.000
_cell.angle_alpha   90.00
_cell.angle_beta   90.00
_cell.angle_gamma   90.00
#
_symmetry.space_group_name_H-M   'P 1'
#
loop_
_entity.id
_entity.type
_entity.pdbx_description
1 polymer ?
#
loop_
_entity_poly.entity_id
_entity_poly.type
_entity_poly.pdbx_seq_one_letter_code
_entity_poly.pdbx_strand_id
1 'polypeptide(L)'
;MIAYDHPSRALRHTARHTLSCGFLDLAPVFMLRHSLLQVLRAKACLAACVIAITACSSAALADGDDTPFTNIIALSSQRLALAEPVARWKWAHHEPITDQPREAALLAVIDSRAKSAGIDPAFAQLFFRDQIEASKDVQNALFDNWRKSRAPEGTPPDLAHDTRPKLDSVTNALLSALAGVEPLRHADDCPLRLADSIARWKHLTRYDSAQNAPLTRALSHVCESGGVGAVG
;
A
#
# COMPACT_ATOMS: atom_id res chain seq x y z
N MET A 1 -19.05 -10.06 -42.40
CA MET A 1 -19.95 -9.51 -43.43
C MET A 1 -21.17 -8.95 -42.72
N ILE A 2 -21.16 -7.65 -42.42
CA ILE A 2 -22.33 -6.76 -42.27
C ILE A 2 -21.75 -5.35 -42.48
N ALA A 3 -22.37 -4.64 -43.41
CA ALA A 3 -21.88 -3.43 -44.04
C ALA A 3 -22.13 -2.18 -43.21
N TYR A 4 -21.18 -1.24 -43.34
CA TYR A 4 -21.35 0.20 -43.15
C TYR A 4 -22.57 0.72 -43.93
N ASP A 5 -23.30 1.69 -43.37
CA ASP A 5 -23.41 3.04 -43.96
C ASP A 5 -24.24 3.96 -43.04
N HIS A 6 -23.73 5.14 -42.69
CA HIS A 6 -24.62 6.30 -42.58
C HIS A 6 -23.85 7.62 -42.79
N PRO A 7 -24.39 8.54 -43.62
CA PRO A 7 -23.60 9.61 -44.22
C PRO A 7 -23.71 10.96 -43.49
N SER A 8 -22.70 11.76 -43.78
CA SER A 8 -22.45 13.16 -43.46
C SER A 8 -23.43 14.16 -44.09
N ARG A 9 -23.64 15.29 -43.40
CA ARG A 9 -23.69 16.71 -43.90
C ARG A 9 -24.59 17.55 -42.98
N ALA A 10 -24.49 18.87 -42.83
CA ALA A 10 -23.47 19.90 -42.98
C ALA A 10 -24.23 21.25 -42.82
N LEU A 11 -23.57 22.22 -42.19
CA LEU A 11 -23.63 23.67 -42.48
C LEU A 11 -24.93 24.49 -42.27
N ARG A 12 -24.81 25.57 -41.47
CA ARG A 12 -25.01 27.02 -41.78
C ARG A 12 -25.44 27.77 -40.51
N HIS A 13 -24.63 28.67 -39.94
CA HIS A 13 -24.39 30.09 -40.27
C HIS A 13 -25.58 31.07 -40.12
N THR A 14 -25.36 32.01 -39.18
CA THR A 14 -25.61 33.47 -39.19
C THR A 14 -27.02 34.07 -39.12
N ALA A 15 -27.28 34.71 -37.97
CA ALA A 15 -27.66 36.11 -37.76
C ALA A 15 -28.59 36.84 -38.75
N ARG A 16 -29.66 37.45 -38.22
CA ARG A 16 -30.05 38.84 -38.52
C ARG A 16 -31.09 39.40 -37.54
N HIS A 17 -30.83 40.62 -37.09
CA HIS A 17 -31.75 41.57 -36.47
C HIS A 17 -32.85 42.00 -37.46
N THR A 18 -34.03 42.39 -36.95
CA THR A 18 -34.70 43.69 -37.21
C THR A 18 -36.10 43.79 -36.59
N LEU A 19 -36.30 44.83 -35.77
CA LEU A 19 -37.40 45.83 -35.78
C LEU A 19 -38.88 45.38 -35.62
N SER A 20 -39.57 45.91 -34.59
CA SER A 20 -40.38 47.16 -34.68
C SER A 20 -41.64 47.18 -33.82
N CYS A 21 -41.95 48.40 -33.36
CA CYS A 21 -43.22 49.01 -32.97
C CYS A 21 -44.07 48.42 -31.84
N GLY A 22 -44.33 49.30 -30.88
CA GLY A 22 -45.12 49.03 -29.68
C GLY A 22 -46.62 49.16 -29.87
N PHE A 23 -47.33 48.74 -28.84
CA PHE A 23 -48.72 49.06 -28.60
C PHE A 23 -48.95 49.21 -27.09
N LEU A 24 -49.64 50.30 -26.80
CA LEU A 24 -50.37 50.77 -25.63
C LEU A 24 -50.56 49.81 -24.43
N ASP A 25 -50.11 50.29 -23.26
CA ASP A 25 -50.92 50.85 -22.16
C ASP A 25 -52.16 50.13 -21.58
N LEU A 26 -52.28 50.25 -20.24
CA LEU A 26 -53.32 49.82 -19.29
C LEU A 26 -53.42 48.34 -18.86
N ALA A 27 -52.87 48.04 -17.67
CA ALA A 27 -53.67 47.91 -16.44
C ALA A 27 -52.80 47.40 -15.25
N PRO A 28 -52.71 48.15 -14.13
CA PRO A 28 -52.03 47.72 -12.91
C PRO A 28 -53.00 46.94 -12.01
N VAL A 29 -52.49 46.01 -11.21
CA VAL A 29 -52.99 45.52 -9.88
C VAL A 29 -52.62 44.05 -9.61
N PHE A 30 -52.30 43.22 -10.62
CA PHE A 30 -52.03 41.78 -10.38
C PHE A 30 -50.54 41.41 -10.14
N MET A 31 -49.63 42.38 -10.05
CA MET A 31 -48.17 42.12 -10.04
C MET A 31 -47.51 42.02 -8.65
N LEU A 32 -48.21 42.27 -7.55
CA LEU A 32 -47.54 42.36 -6.24
C LEU A 32 -47.50 41.04 -5.43
N ARG A 33 -48.36 40.06 -5.73
CA ARG A 33 -48.37 38.75 -5.05
C ARG A 33 -47.47 37.69 -5.68
N HIS A 34 -47.11 37.84 -6.95
CA HIS A 34 -46.28 36.87 -7.68
C HIS A 34 -44.76 37.04 -7.43
N SER A 35 -44.32 38.26 -7.12
CA SER A 35 -42.89 38.59 -7.00
C SER A 35 -42.25 38.14 -5.68
N LEU A 36 -43.02 38.06 -4.58
CA LEU A 36 -42.50 37.60 -3.28
C LEU A 36 -42.33 36.07 -3.21
N LEU A 37 -43.22 35.30 -3.83
CA LEU A 37 -43.14 33.83 -3.87
C LEU A 37 -42.04 33.31 -4.81
N GLN A 38 -41.70 34.05 -5.87
CA GLN A 38 -40.61 33.68 -6.78
C GLN A 38 -39.21 33.95 -6.19
N VAL A 39 -39.03 35.04 -5.44
CA VAL A 39 -37.73 35.37 -4.81
C VAL A 39 -37.40 34.41 -3.66
N LEU A 40 -38.40 33.92 -2.93
CA LEU A 40 -38.20 32.94 -1.85
C LEU A 40 -37.81 31.53 -2.36
N ARG A 41 -38.32 31.11 -3.52
CA ARG A 41 -37.95 29.81 -4.15
C ARG A 41 -36.54 29.82 -4.75
N ALA A 42 -36.11 30.94 -5.33
CA ALA A 42 -34.77 31.06 -5.91
C ALA A 42 -33.65 31.10 -4.83
N LYS A 43 -33.92 31.67 -3.66
CA LYS A 43 -32.95 31.72 -2.54
C LYS A 43 -32.81 30.39 -1.79
N ALA A 44 -33.87 29.58 -1.74
CA ALA A 44 -33.84 28.26 -1.09
C ALA A 44 -33.01 27.23 -1.89
N CYS A 45 -33.04 27.27 -3.22
CA CYS A 45 -32.25 26.36 -4.06
C CYS A 45 -30.75 26.71 -4.07
N LEU A 46 -30.38 27.99 -3.95
CA LEU A 46 -28.97 28.39 -3.93
C LEU A 46 -28.29 28.01 -2.60
N ALA A 47 -29.01 28.09 -1.48
CA ALA A 47 -28.48 27.69 -0.17
C ALA A 47 -28.30 26.17 -0.03
N ALA A 48 -29.20 25.37 -0.61
CA ALA A 48 -29.12 23.90 -0.57
C ALA A 48 -27.97 23.33 -1.44
N CYS A 49 -27.69 23.93 -2.59
CA CYS A 49 -26.56 23.50 -3.43
C CYS A 49 -25.18 23.85 -2.84
N VAL A 50 -25.07 24.95 -2.08
CA VAL A 50 -23.79 25.36 -1.47
C VAL A 50 -23.43 24.49 -0.26
N ILE A 51 -24.43 23.99 0.49
CA ILE A 51 -24.22 23.10 1.64
C ILE A 51 -23.88 21.66 1.19
N ALA A 52 -24.36 21.21 0.02
CA ALA A 52 -24.03 19.89 -0.51
C ALA A 52 -22.62 19.78 -1.12
N ILE A 53 -22.05 20.89 -1.62
CA ILE A 53 -20.70 20.90 -2.22
C ILE A 53 -19.60 20.99 -1.15
N THR A 54 -19.90 21.48 0.05
CA THR A 54 -18.91 21.62 1.15
C THR A 54 -18.71 20.34 1.98
N ALA A 55 -19.58 19.34 1.86
CA ALA A 55 -19.47 18.07 2.60
C ALA A 55 -18.58 17.01 1.91
N CYS A 56 -18.28 17.14 0.62
CA CYS A 56 -17.48 16.14 -0.13
C CYS A 56 -15.97 16.42 -0.17
N SER A 57 -15.49 17.52 0.40
CA SER A 57 -14.06 17.89 0.30
C SER A 57 -13.19 17.36 1.44
N SER A 58 -13.74 16.61 2.40
CA SER A 58 -12.98 16.13 3.57
C SER A 58 -12.34 14.74 3.40
N ALA A 59 -12.39 14.15 2.20
CA ALA A 59 -11.84 12.80 1.95
C ALA A 59 -10.49 12.77 1.21
N ALA A 60 -9.86 13.93 0.94
CA ALA A 60 -8.65 13.99 0.10
C ALA A 60 -7.36 14.44 0.83
N LEU A 61 -7.37 14.64 2.15
CA LEU A 61 -6.18 15.05 2.91
C LEU A 61 -6.09 14.35 4.26
N ALA A 62 -5.87 13.04 4.21
CA ALA A 62 -5.11 12.33 5.23
C ALA A 62 -4.16 11.38 4.50
N ASP A 63 -3.33 11.92 3.60
CA ASP A 63 -2.12 11.21 3.18
C ASP A 63 -1.17 11.29 4.38
N GLY A 64 -1.41 10.42 5.36
CA GLY A 64 -0.51 10.25 6.48
C GLY A 64 0.86 9.89 5.92
N ASP A 65 1.94 10.39 6.55
CA ASP A 65 3.28 10.01 6.12
C ASP A 65 3.46 8.48 6.25
N ASP A 66 3.32 7.78 5.13
CA ASP A 66 3.46 6.33 5.01
C ASP A 66 4.92 5.93 4.72
N THR A 67 5.86 6.87 4.83
CA THR A 67 7.30 6.60 4.72
C THR A 67 7.76 5.50 5.68
N PRO A 68 7.34 5.46 6.97
CA PRO A 68 7.71 4.36 7.87
C PRO A 68 7.26 2.98 7.35
N PHE A 69 6.04 2.86 6.83
CA PHE A 69 5.55 1.62 6.23
C PHE A 69 6.31 1.27 4.95
N THR A 70 6.56 2.24 4.07
CA THR A 70 7.32 2.02 2.84
C THR A 70 8.74 1.52 3.15
N ASN A 71 9.40 2.08 4.17
CA ASN A 71 10.74 1.68 4.58
C ASN A 71 10.78 0.26 5.14
N ILE A 72 9.86 -0.11 6.04
CA ILE A 72 9.83 -1.46 6.62
C ILE A 72 9.49 -2.52 5.56
N ILE A 73 8.63 -2.20 4.59
CA ILE A 73 8.30 -3.10 3.46
C ILE A 73 9.54 -3.33 2.59
N ALA A 74 10.22 -2.25 2.19
CA ALA A 74 11.41 -2.33 1.33
C ALA A 74 12.53 -3.15 1.99
N LEU A 75 12.80 -2.90 3.27
CA LEU A 75 13.83 -3.61 4.03
C LEU A 75 13.45 -5.08 4.29
N SER A 76 12.16 -5.37 4.56
CA SER A 76 11.68 -6.75 4.71
C SER A 76 11.86 -7.53 3.41
N SER A 77 11.51 -6.93 2.28
CA SER A 77 11.76 -7.51 0.96
C SER A 77 13.26 -7.73 0.70
N GLN A 78 14.10 -6.74 1.02
CA GLN A 78 15.55 -6.87 0.86
C GLN A 78 16.11 -8.03 1.70
N ARG A 79 15.63 -8.20 2.93
CA ARG A 79 16.02 -9.32 3.79
C ARG A 79 15.54 -10.64 3.22
N LEU A 80 14.31 -10.71 2.71
CA LEU A 80 13.75 -11.92 2.09
C LEU A 80 14.52 -12.34 0.83
N ALA A 81 15.00 -11.40 0.03
CA ALA A 81 15.83 -11.71 -1.14
C ALA A 81 17.13 -12.46 -0.77
N LEU A 82 17.63 -12.29 0.45
CA LEU A 82 18.79 -13.04 0.95
C LEU A 82 18.45 -14.50 1.30
N ALA A 83 17.18 -14.92 1.27
CA ALA A 83 16.80 -16.31 1.49
C ALA A 83 17.31 -17.24 0.38
N GLU A 84 17.41 -16.77 -0.87
CA GLU A 84 17.94 -17.57 -1.99
C GLU A 84 19.41 -17.96 -1.80
N PRO A 85 20.37 -17.04 -1.57
CA PRO A 85 21.75 -17.44 -1.34
C PRO A 85 21.91 -18.33 -0.09
N VAL A 86 21.12 -18.11 0.97
CA VAL A 86 21.08 -19.02 2.12
C VAL A 86 20.60 -20.42 1.70
N ALA A 87 19.51 -20.52 0.93
CA ALA A 87 18.98 -21.78 0.43
C ALA A 87 20.03 -22.52 -0.41
N ARG A 88 20.68 -21.82 -1.34
CA ARG A 88 21.71 -22.41 -2.22
C ARG A 88 22.89 -22.95 -1.41
N TRP A 89 23.36 -22.20 -0.42
CA TRP A 89 24.45 -22.65 0.45
C TRP A 89 24.03 -23.89 1.24
N LYS A 90 22.86 -23.86 1.90
CA LYS A 90 22.37 -25.00 2.68
C LYS A 90 22.14 -26.24 1.83
N TRP A 91 21.60 -26.07 0.63
CA TRP A 91 21.42 -27.17 -0.31
C TRP A 91 22.76 -27.82 -0.68
N ALA A 92 23.77 -27.02 -1.06
CA ALA A 92 25.09 -27.53 -1.44
C ALA A 92 25.81 -28.24 -0.29
N HIS A 93 25.58 -27.80 0.96
CA HIS A 93 26.22 -28.37 2.16
C HIS A 93 25.35 -29.41 2.88
N HIS A 94 24.17 -29.75 2.36
CA HIS A 94 23.21 -30.67 2.98
C HIS A 94 22.77 -30.24 4.39
N GLU A 95 22.69 -28.94 4.63
CA GLU A 95 22.31 -28.35 5.91
C GLU A 95 20.78 -28.14 6.00
N PRO A 96 20.19 -28.28 7.19
CA PRO A 96 18.76 -28.07 7.37
C PRO A 96 18.38 -26.59 7.21
N ILE A 97 17.16 -26.34 6.71
CA ILE A 97 16.61 -24.98 6.60
C ILE A 97 16.42 -24.34 7.98
N THR A 98 15.97 -25.11 8.96
CA THR A 98 15.82 -24.62 10.34
C THR A 98 17.14 -24.73 11.08
N ASP A 99 17.60 -23.62 11.65
CA ASP A 99 18.82 -23.53 12.47
C ASP A 99 18.43 -22.91 13.82
N GLN A 100 17.89 -23.77 14.70
CA GLN A 100 17.36 -23.34 16.01
C GLN A 100 18.38 -22.54 16.84
N PRO A 101 19.66 -22.97 16.97
CA PRO A 101 20.65 -22.18 17.69
C PRO A 101 20.88 -20.79 17.09
N ARG A 102 20.96 -20.66 15.76
CA ARG A 102 21.14 -19.36 15.11
C ARG A 102 19.90 -18.47 15.22
N GLU A 103 18.72 -19.04 15.06
CA GLU A 103 17.43 -18.34 15.21
C GLU A 103 17.29 -17.78 16.64
N ALA A 104 17.57 -18.61 17.66
CA ALA A 104 17.56 -18.19 19.06
C ALA A 104 18.62 -17.10 19.36
N ALA A 105 19.83 -17.22 18.81
CA ALA A 105 20.88 -16.21 18.99
C ALA A 105 20.50 -14.86 18.38
N LEU A 106 19.84 -14.86 17.20
CA LEU A 106 19.32 -13.64 16.60
C LEU A 106 18.26 -13.01 17.50
N LEU A 107 17.26 -13.78 17.94
CA LEU A 107 16.18 -13.26 18.78
C LEU A 107 16.69 -12.77 20.14
N ALA A 108 17.70 -13.42 20.72
CA ALA A 108 18.29 -12.98 21.99
C ALA A 108 18.90 -11.57 21.91
N VAL A 109 19.49 -11.18 20.78
CA VAL A 109 20.06 -9.84 20.62
C VAL A 109 19.01 -8.78 20.30
N ILE A 110 17.86 -9.16 19.71
CA ILE A 110 16.78 -8.23 19.36
C ILE A 110 16.25 -7.51 20.60
N ASP A 111 16.02 -8.20 21.72
CA ASP A 111 15.48 -7.60 22.94
C ASP A 111 16.29 -6.39 23.41
N SER A 112 17.62 -6.54 23.50
CA SER A 112 18.49 -5.48 23.96
C SER A 112 18.47 -4.27 23.02
N ARG A 113 18.44 -4.53 21.69
CA ARG A 113 18.46 -3.50 20.66
C ARG A 113 17.13 -2.77 20.56
N ALA A 114 16.01 -3.49 20.69
CA ALA A 114 14.68 -2.91 20.72
C ALA A 114 14.54 -1.91 21.86
N LYS A 115 14.96 -2.28 23.07
CA LYS A 115 14.98 -1.38 24.24
C LYS A 115 15.81 -0.13 23.99
N SER A 116 17.02 -0.29 23.45
CA SER A 116 17.89 0.86 23.13
C SER A 116 17.32 1.77 22.04
N ALA A 117 16.44 1.26 21.19
CA ALA A 117 15.78 2.00 20.11
C ALA A 117 14.38 2.54 20.49
N GLY A 118 13.92 2.31 21.73
CA GLY A 118 12.59 2.75 22.19
C GLY A 118 11.41 1.95 21.60
N ILE A 119 11.67 0.71 21.17
CA ILE A 119 10.66 -0.21 20.60
C ILE A 119 10.24 -1.20 21.69
N ASP A 120 8.95 -1.54 21.77
CA ASP A 120 8.49 -2.66 22.59
C ASP A 120 9.23 -3.96 22.21
N PRO A 121 9.98 -4.58 23.15
CA PRO A 121 10.69 -5.82 22.88
C PRO A 121 9.77 -6.94 22.39
N ALA A 122 8.53 -7.02 22.88
CA ALA A 122 7.60 -8.05 22.45
C ALA A 122 7.20 -7.87 20.97
N PHE A 123 6.94 -6.63 20.55
CA PHE A 123 6.72 -6.33 19.14
C PHE A 123 7.94 -6.67 18.27
N ALA A 124 9.15 -6.24 18.68
CA ALA A 124 10.36 -6.56 17.93
C ALA A 124 10.59 -8.08 17.81
N GLN A 125 10.38 -8.83 18.90
CA GLN A 125 10.44 -10.29 18.89
C GLN A 125 9.46 -10.92 17.90
N LEU A 126 8.18 -10.51 17.93
CA LEU A 126 7.16 -11.01 17.01
C LEU A 126 7.54 -10.70 15.56
N PHE A 127 7.95 -9.47 15.27
CA PHE A 127 8.36 -9.07 13.94
C PHE A 127 9.56 -9.90 13.44
N PHE A 128 10.62 -10.06 14.22
CA PHE A 128 11.79 -10.81 13.76
C PHE A 128 11.53 -12.32 13.66
N ARG A 129 10.60 -12.87 14.44
CA ARG A 129 10.10 -14.23 14.23
C ARG A 129 9.39 -14.35 12.88
N ASP A 130 8.51 -13.41 12.53
CA ASP A 130 7.84 -13.39 11.22
C ASP A 130 8.85 -13.34 10.07
N GLN A 131 9.91 -12.53 10.21
CA GLN A 131 10.99 -12.43 9.22
C GLN A 131 11.80 -13.73 9.07
N ILE A 132 11.98 -14.49 10.16
CA ILE A 132 12.62 -15.82 10.14
C ILE A 132 11.70 -16.82 9.43
N GLU A 133 10.44 -16.90 9.82
CA GLU A 133 9.47 -17.84 9.23
C GLU A 133 9.24 -17.57 7.74
N ALA A 134 9.12 -16.30 7.34
CA ALA A 134 8.97 -15.93 5.94
C ALA A 134 10.23 -16.29 5.11
N SER A 135 11.43 -16.13 5.68
CA SER A 135 12.66 -16.58 5.01
C SER A 135 12.71 -18.11 4.87
N LYS A 136 12.19 -18.85 5.86
CA LYS A 136 12.08 -20.32 5.79
C LYS A 136 11.07 -20.75 4.74
N ASP A 137 9.96 -20.03 4.54
CA ASP A 137 9.03 -20.32 3.43
C ASP A 137 9.71 -20.25 2.07
N VAL A 138 10.47 -19.19 1.81
CA VAL A 138 11.21 -19.03 0.55
C VAL A 138 12.21 -20.16 0.37
N GLN A 139 12.99 -20.48 1.41
CA GLN A 139 13.95 -21.59 1.38
C GLN A 139 13.26 -22.94 1.12
N ASN A 140 12.12 -23.21 1.76
CA ASN A 140 11.37 -24.45 1.57
C ASN A 140 10.82 -24.55 0.14
N ALA A 141 10.23 -23.48 -0.39
CA ALA A 141 9.73 -23.45 -1.76
C ALA A 141 10.86 -23.70 -2.79
N LEU A 142 12.03 -23.13 -2.56
CA LEU A 142 13.22 -23.36 -3.38
C LEU A 142 13.68 -24.83 -3.29
N PHE A 143 13.80 -25.39 -2.08
CA PHE A 143 14.19 -26.79 -1.90
C PHE A 143 13.19 -27.74 -2.57
N ASP A 144 11.89 -27.50 -2.43
CA ASP A 144 10.85 -28.31 -3.07
C ASP A 144 10.92 -28.23 -4.59
N ASN A 145 11.21 -27.05 -5.14
CA ASN A 145 11.44 -26.88 -6.56
C ASN A 145 12.68 -27.65 -7.02
N TRP A 146 13.80 -27.56 -6.29
CA TRP A 146 15.06 -28.22 -6.66
C TRP A 146 15.00 -29.74 -6.52
N ARG A 147 14.20 -30.27 -5.60
CA ARG A 147 13.90 -31.72 -5.52
C ARG A 147 13.15 -32.23 -6.75
N LYS A 148 12.27 -31.42 -7.33
CA LYS A 148 11.47 -31.78 -8.51
C LYS A 148 12.19 -31.50 -9.83
N SER A 149 13.20 -30.64 -9.79
CA SER A 149 13.92 -30.15 -10.97
C SER A 149 15.43 -30.26 -10.74
N ARG A 150 16.19 -29.20 -11.03
CA ARG A 150 17.63 -29.11 -10.79
C ARG A 150 17.89 -27.88 -9.92
N ALA A 151 18.80 -28.02 -8.96
CA ALA A 151 19.33 -26.89 -8.20
C ALA A 151 20.15 -25.95 -9.11
N PRO A 152 20.27 -24.65 -8.77
CA PRO A 152 21.04 -23.70 -9.55
C PRO A 152 22.50 -24.12 -9.65
N GLU A 153 23.10 -23.97 -10.84
CA GLU A 153 24.51 -24.27 -11.06
C GLU A 153 25.42 -23.18 -10.45
N GLY A 154 26.68 -23.56 -10.16
CA GLY A 154 27.69 -22.67 -9.60
C GLY A 154 27.75 -22.66 -8.07
N THR A 155 28.93 -22.33 -7.55
CA THR A 155 29.22 -22.27 -6.12
C THR A 155 28.36 -21.20 -5.44
N PRO A 156 27.60 -21.54 -4.38
CA PRO A 156 26.83 -20.55 -3.64
C PRO A 156 27.76 -19.56 -2.92
N PRO A 157 27.31 -18.32 -2.66
CA PRO A 157 28.03 -17.39 -1.78
C PRO A 157 28.28 -18.00 -0.41
N ASP A 158 29.38 -17.64 0.24
CA ASP A 158 29.68 -18.16 1.57
C ASP A 158 28.64 -17.65 2.59
N LEU A 159 28.05 -18.57 3.35
CA LEU A 159 27.02 -18.20 4.31
C LEU A 159 27.59 -17.32 5.42
N ALA A 160 28.79 -17.63 5.92
CA ALA A 160 29.38 -16.96 7.07
C ALA A 160 29.98 -15.58 6.72
N HIS A 161 30.67 -15.48 5.60
CA HIS A 161 31.48 -14.33 5.24
C HIS A 161 30.78 -13.39 4.25
N ASP A 162 29.84 -13.89 3.42
CA ASP A 162 29.16 -13.05 2.43
C ASP A 162 27.70 -12.75 2.82
N THR A 163 26.94 -13.79 3.20
CA THR A 163 25.48 -13.67 3.34
C THR A 163 25.07 -13.20 4.73
N ARG A 164 25.66 -13.75 5.80
CA ARG A 164 25.38 -13.33 7.19
C ARG A 164 25.68 -11.85 7.45
N PRO A 165 26.79 -11.25 6.99
CA PRO A 165 27.01 -9.81 7.18
C PRO A 165 25.93 -8.94 6.51
N LYS A 166 25.42 -9.34 5.34
CA LYS A 166 24.31 -8.65 4.67
C LYS A 166 23.01 -8.79 5.47
N LEU A 167 22.71 -9.99 5.98
CA LEU A 167 21.57 -10.22 6.86
C LEU A 167 21.65 -9.37 8.13
N ASP A 168 22.83 -9.27 8.75
CA ASP A 168 23.06 -8.49 9.95
C ASP A 168 22.90 -6.98 9.67
N SER A 169 23.40 -6.49 8.54
CA SER A 169 23.22 -5.11 8.10
C SER A 169 21.74 -4.76 7.89
N VAL A 170 20.99 -5.59 7.18
CA VAL A 170 19.55 -5.35 6.94
C VAL A 170 18.76 -5.51 8.24
N THR A 171 19.17 -6.41 9.14
CA THR A 171 18.56 -6.55 10.48
C THR A 171 18.69 -5.26 11.29
N ASN A 172 19.85 -4.61 11.27
CA ASN A 172 20.05 -3.33 11.94
C ASN A 172 19.18 -2.22 11.31
N ALA A 173 19.10 -2.17 9.98
CA ALA A 173 18.23 -1.22 9.30
C ALA A 173 16.74 -1.44 9.61
N LEU A 174 16.31 -2.71 9.69
CA LEU A 174 14.95 -3.06 10.09
C LEU A 174 14.63 -2.60 11.51
N LEU A 175 15.54 -2.78 12.47
CA LEU A 175 15.35 -2.26 13.83
C LEU A 175 15.12 -0.73 13.82
N SER A 176 15.92 0.02 13.07
CA SER A 176 15.72 1.47 12.93
C SER A 176 14.38 1.82 12.26
N ALA A 177 13.95 1.05 11.26
CA ALA A 177 12.66 1.25 10.60
C ALA A 177 11.47 0.92 11.53
N LEU A 178 11.60 -0.11 12.38
CA LEU A 178 10.58 -0.46 13.37
C LEU A 178 10.30 0.69 14.34
N ALA A 179 11.33 1.43 14.77
CA ALA A 179 11.15 2.59 15.64
C ALA A 179 10.25 3.67 15.02
N GLY A 180 10.28 3.84 13.69
CA GLY A 180 9.39 4.75 12.97
C GLY A 180 7.96 4.24 12.84
N VAL A 181 7.77 2.92 12.89
CA VAL A 181 6.45 2.26 12.82
C VAL A 181 5.79 2.15 14.20
N GLU A 182 6.58 2.06 15.27
CA GLU A 182 6.11 1.95 16.66
C GLU A 182 4.98 2.93 17.02
N PRO A 183 5.08 4.25 16.77
CA PRO A 183 3.98 5.17 17.11
C PRO A 183 2.73 4.97 16.24
N LEU A 184 2.84 4.31 15.08
CA LEU A 184 1.74 4.12 14.13
C LEU A 184 0.99 2.81 14.36
N ARG A 185 1.62 1.80 14.96
CA ARG A 185 1.08 0.42 15.01
C ARG A 185 -0.23 0.27 15.79
N HIS A 186 -0.51 1.22 16.67
CA HIS A 186 -1.68 1.25 17.56
C HIS A 186 -2.84 2.08 16.98
N ALA A 187 -2.64 2.76 15.85
CA ALA A 187 -3.70 3.51 15.20
C ALA A 187 -4.73 2.55 14.58
N ASP A 188 -6.02 2.89 14.67
CA ASP A 188 -7.12 2.10 14.13
C ASP A 188 -6.99 1.86 12.61
N ASP A 189 -6.36 2.79 11.90
CA ASP A 189 -6.15 2.75 10.46
C ASP A 189 -4.84 2.07 10.02
N CYS A 190 -4.00 1.60 10.97
CA CYS A 190 -2.73 0.94 10.67
C CYS A 190 -2.87 -0.20 9.64
N PRO A 191 -3.83 -1.15 9.79
CA PRO A 191 -3.93 -2.26 8.85
C PRO A 191 -4.21 -1.81 7.42
N LEU A 192 -5.08 -0.81 7.24
CA LEU A 192 -5.44 -0.25 5.93
C LEU A 192 -4.24 0.47 5.30
N ARG A 193 -3.56 1.33 6.07
CA ARG A 193 -2.38 2.07 5.60
C ARG A 193 -1.21 1.15 5.24
N LEU A 194 -0.98 0.11 6.03
CA LEU A 194 0.03 -0.90 5.74
C LEU A 194 -0.33 -1.69 4.48
N ALA A 195 -1.59 -2.11 4.33
CA ALA A 195 -2.09 -2.81 3.15
C ALA A 195 -1.91 -1.98 1.86
N ASP A 196 -2.31 -0.71 1.89
CA ASP A 196 -2.16 0.21 0.76
C ASP A 196 -0.68 0.46 0.43
N SER A 197 0.16 0.59 1.46
CA SER A 197 1.61 0.72 1.29
C SER A 197 2.24 -0.52 0.65
N ILE A 198 1.83 -1.73 1.05
CA ILE A 198 2.26 -2.99 0.43
C ILE A 198 1.83 -3.03 -1.03
N ALA A 199 0.58 -2.71 -1.34
CA ALA A 199 0.06 -2.72 -2.70
C ALA A 199 0.80 -1.73 -3.62
N ARG A 200 0.99 -0.49 -3.16
CA ARG A 200 1.75 0.54 -3.88
C ARG A 200 3.20 0.12 -4.11
N TRP A 201 3.86 -0.38 -3.08
CA TRP A 201 5.26 -0.82 -3.18
C TRP A 201 5.42 -1.99 -4.16
N LYS A 202 4.54 -3.00 -4.10
CA LYS A 202 4.53 -4.14 -5.05
C LYS A 202 4.34 -3.67 -6.50
N HIS A 203 3.40 -2.74 -6.72
CA HIS A 203 3.14 -2.19 -8.04
C HIS A 203 4.36 -1.44 -8.61
N LEU A 204 4.98 -0.57 -7.81
CA LEU A 204 6.12 0.27 -8.22
C LEU A 204 7.39 -0.55 -8.49
N THR A 205 7.64 -1.59 -7.69
CA THR A 205 8.85 -2.40 -7.79
C THR A 205 8.73 -3.58 -8.76
N ARG A 206 7.52 -3.81 -9.32
CA ARG A 206 7.21 -5.02 -10.11
C ARG A 206 7.54 -6.29 -9.32
N TYR A 207 7.16 -6.30 -8.05
CA TYR A 207 7.50 -7.37 -7.13
C TYR A 207 6.98 -8.73 -7.61
N ASP A 208 7.82 -9.76 -7.48
CA ASP A 208 7.47 -11.11 -7.91
C ASP A 208 6.32 -11.66 -7.06
N SER A 209 5.26 -12.09 -7.75
CA SER A 209 4.10 -12.72 -7.13
C SER A 209 4.46 -13.95 -6.28
N ALA A 210 5.53 -14.69 -6.61
CA ALA A 210 5.98 -15.83 -5.82
C ALA A 210 6.45 -15.43 -4.41
N GLN A 211 6.86 -14.17 -4.22
CA GLN A 211 7.31 -13.63 -2.95
C GLN A 211 6.21 -12.93 -2.14
N ASN A 212 4.98 -12.85 -2.68
CA ASN A 212 3.86 -12.17 -2.01
C ASN A 212 3.54 -12.78 -0.65
N ALA A 213 3.37 -14.11 -0.58
CA ALA A 213 3.00 -14.78 0.67
C ALA A 213 4.11 -14.68 1.74
N PRO A 214 5.40 -14.91 1.43
CA PRO A 214 6.49 -14.62 2.36
C PRO A 214 6.50 -13.17 2.85
N LEU A 215 6.34 -12.19 1.95
CA LEU A 215 6.31 -10.78 2.35
C LEU A 215 5.12 -10.45 3.27
N THR A 216 3.94 -10.99 2.97
CA THR A 216 2.76 -10.85 3.83
C THR A 216 3.01 -11.47 5.20
N ARG A 217 3.62 -12.66 5.29
CA ARG A 217 4.00 -13.26 6.57
C ARG A 217 4.99 -12.39 7.33
N ALA A 218 6.01 -11.89 6.66
CA ALA A 218 7.07 -11.07 7.25
C ALA A 218 6.54 -9.78 7.92
N LEU A 219 5.38 -9.29 7.46
CA LEU A 219 4.76 -8.05 7.94
C LEU A 219 3.53 -8.32 8.83
N SER A 220 3.27 -9.56 9.25
CA SER A 220 1.97 -9.95 9.81
C SER A 220 1.62 -9.34 11.16
N HIS A 221 2.63 -9.04 11.98
CA HIS A 221 2.46 -8.40 13.29
C HIS A 221 2.91 -6.92 13.33
N VAL A 222 3.05 -6.26 12.16
CA VAL A 222 3.44 -4.84 12.07
C VAL A 222 2.40 -3.89 12.69
N CYS A 223 1.10 -4.20 12.58
CA CYS A 223 0.02 -3.52 13.30
C CYS A 223 -0.42 -4.38 14.50
N GLU A 224 -0.81 -3.76 15.61
CA GLU A 224 -1.23 -4.51 16.81
C GLU A 224 -2.51 -5.32 16.59
N SER A 225 -3.46 -4.77 15.84
CA SER A 225 -4.70 -5.44 15.44
C SER A 225 -4.52 -6.47 14.31
N GLY A 226 -3.29 -6.66 13.80
CA GLY A 226 -2.99 -7.52 12.65
C GLY A 226 -3.39 -6.90 11.31
N GLY A 227 -3.70 -7.73 10.31
CA GLY A 227 -4.49 -7.29 9.13
C GLY A 227 -3.79 -7.18 7.77
N VAL A 228 -2.55 -7.63 7.58
CA VAL A 228 -1.92 -7.68 6.24
C VAL A 228 -2.54 -8.72 5.28
N GLY A 229 -3.46 -9.56 5.77
CA GLY A 229 -4.05 -10.68 5.02
C GLY A 229 -5.12 -10.30 4.00
N ALA A 230 -5.58 -9.04 3.96
CA ALA A 230 -6.63 -8.60 3.04
C ALA A 230 -6.13 -8.20 1.64
N VAL A 231 -4.81 -8.24 1.40
CA VAL A 231 -4.16 -7.83 0.14
C VAL A 231 -3.56 -9.06 -0.55
N GLY A 232 -4.43 -10.00 -0.91
CA GLY A 232 -4.13 -11.21 -1.68
C GLY A 232 -4.62 -11.09 -3.10
#